data_AF-A0A822GYS9-F1
#
_entry.id   AF-A0A822GYS9-F1
#
_cell.length_a   1.000
_cell.length_b   1.000
_cell.length_c   1.000
_cell.angle_alpha   90.00
_cell.angle_beta   90.00
_cell.angle_gamma   90.00
#
_symmetry.space_group_name_H-M   'P 1'
#
loop_
_entity.id
_entity.type
_entity.pdbx_description
1 polymer ?
#
loop_
_entity_poly.entity_id
_entity_poly.type
_entity_poly.pdbx_seq_one_letter_code
_entity_poly.pdbx_strand_id
1 'polypeptide(L)'
;YYVAAGITIQIDLVEQEGATGWSAQIGCHSDNLGSCSELRRWPCISMCKPLIGTSVRMSSAFGGLLFLQSPDGESNSITVCLHQVVLTPPY
;
A
#
# COMPACT_ATOMS: atom_id res chain seq x y z
N TYR A 1 -4.38 1.87 6.95
CA TYR A 1 -3.14 1.56 7.70
C TYR A 1 -2.03 2.52 7.29
N TYR A 2 -1.18 2.91 8.23
CA TYR A 2 -0.05 3.81 7.99
C TYR A 2 1.28 3.09 8.23
N VAL A 3 2.24 3.37 7.36
CA VAL A 3 3.64 2.93 7.46
C VAL A 3 4.44 4.10 8.00
N ALA A 4 5.06 3.93 9.16
CA ALA A 4 5.94 4.95 9.72
C ALA A 4 7.23 5.08 8.89
N ALA A 5 7.75 6.30 8.81
CA ALA A 5 8.99 6.58 8.09
C ALA A 5 10.16 5.73 8.59
N GLY A 6 10.87 5.09 7.65
CA GLY A 6 12.02 4.22 7.95
C GLY A 6 11.66 2.86 8.53
N ILE A 7 10.38 2.59 8.83
CA ILE A 7 9.94 1.30 9.36
C ILE A 7 9.69 0.31 8.22
N THR A 8 10.22 -0.90 8.38
CA THR A 8 9.93 -2.02 7.48
C THR A 8 8.71 -2.76 7.99
N ILE A 9 7.66 -2.80 7.16
CA ILE A 9 6.47 -3.58 7.40
C ILE A 9 6.57 -4.94 6.73
N GLN A 10 5.77 -5.88 7.23
CA GLN A 10 5.61 -7.20 6.63
C GLN A 10 4.12 -7.46 6.36
N ILE A 11 3.83 -7.93 5.15
CA ILE A 11 2.49 -8.29 4.67
C ILE A 11 2.52 -9.78 4.39
N ASP A 12 1.77 -10.56 5.16
CA ASP A 12 1.64 -11.99 4.95
C ASP A 12 0.30 -12.32 4.32
N LEU A 13 0.32 -13.08 3.23
CA LEU A 13 -0.88 -13.56 2.55
C LEU A 13 -1.40 -14.79 3.30
N VAL A 14 -2.65 -14.75 3.74
CA VAL A 14 -3.30 -15.88 4.43
C VAL A 14 -3.61 -17.00 3.44
N GLU A 15 -4.02 -16.63 2.22
CA GLU A 15 -4.27 -17.54 1.10
C GLU A 15 -3.62 -16.98 -0.17
N GLN A 16 -3.00 -17.85 -0.97
CA GLN A 16 -2.38 -17.42 -2.24
C GLN A 16 -3.34 -17.48 -3.42
N GLU A 17 -4.39 -18.30 -3.32
CA GLU A 17 -5.46 -18.35 -4.32
C GLU A 17 -6.19 -17.01 -4.32
N GLY A 18 -6.06 -16.25 -5.41
CA GLY A 18 -6.64 -14.91 -5.57
C GLY A 18 -5.65 -13.74 -5.40
N ALA A 19 -4.40 -14.00 -4.97
CA ALA A 19 -3.37 -12.97 -4.82
C ALA A 19 -2.64 -12.60 -6.13
N THR A 20 -2.80 -13.41 -7.19
CA THR A 20 -2.19 -13.15 -8.49
C THR A 20 -2.57 -11.77 -9.02
N GLY A 21 -1.57 -10.96 -9.35
CA GLY A 21 -1.75 -9.61 -9.89
C GLY A 21 -1.96 -8.51 -8.85
N TRP A 22 -2.07 -8.83 -7.56
CA TRP A 22 -2.14 -7.81 -6.52
C TRP A 22 -0.82 -7.12 -6.28
N SER A 23 -0.88 -5.85 -5.88
CA SER A 23 0.28 -5.10 -5.42
C SER A 23 -0.01 -4.32 -4.14
N ALA A 24 1.01 -4.18 -3.31
CA ALA A 24 1.01 -3.31 -2.14
C ALA A 24 1.76 -2.01 -2.46
N GLN A 25 1.19 -0.89 -2.03
CA GLN A 25 1.71 0.44 -2.32
C GLN A 25 1.79 1.29 -1.06
N ILE A 26 2.83 2.11 -0.96
CA ILE A 26 2.94 3.14 0.08
C ILE A 26 2.89 4.51 -0.58
N GLY A 27 1.78 5.22 -0.36
CA GLY A 27 1.61 6.60 -0.80
C GLY A 27 2.02 7.57 0.31
N CYS A 28 3.03 8.41 0.06
CA CYS A 28 3.37 9.49 0.98
C CYS A 28 2.45 10.69 0.74
N HIS A 29 2.15 11.47 1.79
CA HIS A 29 1.44 12.76 1.72
C HIS A 29 2.29 13.86 1.04
N SER A 30 2.89 13.52 -0.10
CA SER A 30 3.58 14.48 -0.96
C SER A 30 2.61 14.79 -2.09
N ASP A 31 2.17 16.04 -2.18
CA ASP A 31 1.36 16.50 -3.30
C ASP A 31 2.27 16.73 -4.52
N ASN A 32 1.93 16.18 -5.69
CA ASN A 32 2.54 16.60 -6.94
C ASN A 32 1.72 17.76 -7.53
N LEU A 33 2.06 18.98 -7.11
CA LEU A 33 1.35 20.21 -7.50
C LEU A 33 1.88 20.84 -8.80
N GLY A 34 2.80 20.18 -9.51
CA GLY A 34 3.63 20.81 -10.54
C GLY A 34 2.91 21.36 -11.77
N SER A 35 1.65 20.99 -12.03
CA SER A 35 0.95 21.39 -13.27
C SER A 35 -0.56 21.15 -13.29
N CYS A 36 -1.24 21.09 -12.14
CA CYS A 36 -2.67 20.77 -12.09
C CYS A 36 -3.54 22.00 -11.78
N SER A 37 -4.56 22.25 -12.60
CA SER A 37 -5.61 23.27 -12.35
C SER A 37 -6.55 22.89 -11.19
N GLU A 38 -6.55 21.62 -10.79
CA GLU A 38 -7.33 21.09 -9.67
C GLU A 38 -6.42 20.34 -8.69
N LEU A 39 -6.54 20.65 -7.40
CA LEU A 39 -5.78 19.98 -6.34
C LEU A 39 -6.32 18.56 -6.11
N ARG A 40 -5.89 17.58 -6.90
CA ARG A 40 -6.14 16.16 -6.63
C ARG A 40 -5.16 15.67 -5.55
N ARG A 41 -5.66 15.54 -4.32
CA ARG A 41 -4.92 15.08 -3.12
C ARG A 41 -4.64 13.58 -3.10
N TRP A 42 -4.24 12.99 -4.22
CA TRP A 42 -3.79 11.59 -4.20
C TRP A 42 -2.33 11.54 -3.74
N PRO A 43 -1.99 10.73 -2.73
CA PRO A 43 -0.62 10.63 -2.26
C PRO A 43 0.30 10.15 -3.38
N CYS A 44 1.48 10.75 -3.53
CA CYS A 44 2.48 10.23 -4.45
C CYS A 44 2.88 8.81 -4.02
N ILE A 45 2.69 7.83 -4.90
CA ILE A 45 3.12 6.45 -4.66
C ILE A 45 4.65 6.44 -4.59
N SER A 46 5.18 6.23 -3.40
CA SER A 46 6.63 6.21 -3.13
C SER A 46 7.23 4.81 -3.23
N MET A 47 6.41 3.78 -3.11
CA MET A 47 6.81 2.37 -3.17
C MET A 47 5.66 1.54 -3.72
N CYS A 48 5.97 0.60 -4.61
CA CYS A 48 5.03 -0.40 -5.12
C CYS A 48 5.74 -1.75 -5.20
N LYS A 49 5.13 -2.80 -4.63
CA LYS A 49 5.62 -4.18 -4.72
C LYS A 49 4.49 -5.14 -5.05
N PRO A 50 4.68 -6.09 -5.97
CA PRO A 50 3.71 -7.14 -6.20
C PRO A 50 3.64 -8.07 -4.98
N LEU A 51 2.45 -8.57 -4.66
CA LEU A 51 2.22 -9.53 -3.58
C LEU A 51 2.52 -10.95 -4.08
N ILE A 52 3.80 -11.26 -4.25
CA ILE A 52 4.28 -12.57 -4.71
C ILE A 52 4.81 -13.37 -3.53
N GLY A 53 4.35 -14.62 -3.39
CA GLY A 53 4.75 -15.52 -2.31
C GLY A 53 3.89 -15.35 -1.05
N THR A 54 4.35 -15.89 0.08
CA THR A 54 3.59 -15.85 1.34
C THR A 54 3.84 -14.59 2.17
N SER A 55 4.95 -13.90 1.95
CA SER A 55 5.39 -12.76 2.77
C SER A 55 6.11 -11.72 1.94
N VAL A 56 5.68 -10.46 2.06
CA VAL A 56 6.28 -9.31 1.39
C VAL A 56 6.73 -8.28 2.41
N ARG A 57 7.97 -7.83 2.28
CA ARG A 57 8.55 -6.76 3.12
C ARG A 57 8.72 -5.48 2.32
N MET A 58 8.29 -4.36 2.90
CA MET A 58 8.43 -3.05 2.29
C MET A 58 8.57 -1.95 3.34
N SER A 59 9.21 -0.85 2.94
CA SER A 59 9.45 0.33 3.78
C SER A 59 9.38 1.58 2.92
N SER A 60 9.09 2.72 3.54
CA SER A 60 9.21 4.03 2.90
C SER A 60 10.06 4.94 3.77
N ALA A 61 11.00 5.67 3.18
CA ALA A 61 11.82 6.66 3.89
C ALA A 61 10.98 7.81 4.49
N PHE A 62 9.81 8.08 3.89
CA PHE A 62 8.92 9.17 4.29
C PHE A 62 7.68 8.68 5.05
N GLY A 63 7.48 7.36 5.11
CA GLY A 63 6.22 6.78 5.56
C GLY A 63 5.10 7.01 4.54
N GLY A 64 3.87 6.67 4.94
CA GLY A 64 2.71 6.86 4.07
C GLY A 64 1.55 5.91 4.35
N LEU A 65 0.46 6.13 3.62
CA LEU A 65 -0.70 5.24 3.62
C LEU A 65 -0.37 3.97 2.83
N LEU A 66 -0.70 2.81 3.42
CA LEU A 66 -0.60 1.52 2.75
C LEU A 66 -1.90 1.24 1.98
N PHE A 67 -1.76 0.94 0.69
CA PHE A 67 -2.84 0.53 -0.20
C PHE A 67 -2.59 -0.88 -0.75
N LEU A 68 -3.67 -1.62 -0.97
CA LEU A 68 -3.66 -2.90 -1.69
C LEU A 68 -4.41 -2.68 -2.99
N GLN A 69 -3.71 -2.77 -4.12
CA GLN A 69 -4.30 -2.60 -5.44
C GLN A 69 -4.64 -3.96 -6.02
N SER A 70 -5.92 -4.14 -6.37
CA SER A 70 -6.42 -5.29 -7.12
C SER A 70 -6.04 -5.17 -8.61
N PRO A 71 -5.80 -6.30 -9.30
CA PRO A 71 -5.52 -6.29 -10.74
C PRO A 71 -6.72 -5.81 -11.58
N ASP A 72 -7.95 -6.18 -11.18
CA ASP A 72 -9.15 -6.03 -12.00
C ASP A 72 -10.26 -5.17 -11.33
N GLY A 73 -9.89 -4.34 -10.35
CA GLY A 73 -10.78 -3.35 -9.76
C GLY A 73 -11.80 -3.90 -8.74
N GLU A 74 -12.51 -5.00 -9.02
CA GLU A 74 -13.71 -5.33 -8.22
C GLU A 74 -13.98 -6.81 -7.87
N SER A 75 -13.39 -7.81 -8.55
CA SER A 75 -13.88 -9.20 -8.41
C SER A 75 -13.04 -10.13 -7.52
N ASN A 76 -11.82 -9.73 -7.15
CA ASN A 76 -10.96 -10.54 -6.30
C ASN A 76 -10.85 -9.92 -4.91
N SER A 77 -10.79 -10.76 -3.89
CA SER A 77 -10.50 -10.36 -2.52
C SER A 77 -9.30 -11.15 -2.01
N ILE A 78 -8.52 -10.54 -1.13
CA ILE A 78 -7.39 -11.18 -0.46
C ILE A 78 -7.51 -10.96 1.03
N THR A 79 -7.03 -11.93 1.81
CA THR A 79 -6.88 -11.79 3.25
C THR A 79 -5.38 -11.67 3.57
N VAL A 80 -5.01 -10.61 4.29
CA VAL A 80 -3.61 -10.35 4.67
C VAL A 80 -3.47 -10.10 6.16
N CYS A 81 -2.34 -10.54 6.71
CA CYS A 81 -1.87 -10.14 8.03
C CYS A 81 -0.82 -9.03 7.88
N LEU A 82 -1.05 -7.90 8.53
CA LEU A 82 -0.16 -6.75 8.50
C LEU A 82 0.62 -6.64 9.80
N HIS A 83 1.94 -6.54 9.69
CA HIS A 83 2.85 -6.41 10.82
C HIS A 83 3.54 -5.05 10.81
N GLN A 84 3.77 -4.49 12.00
CA GLN A 84 4.48 -3.21 12.20
C GLN A 84 3.80 -2.01 11.50
N VAL A 85 2.47 -2.07 11.31
CA VAL A 85 1.65 -0.97 10.79
C VAL A 85 0.96 -0.22 11.92
N VAL A 86 0.68 1.06 11.69
CA VAL A 86 -0.11 1.89 12.60
C VAL A 86 -1.55 1.96 12.12
N LEU A 87 -2.49 1.78 13.05
CA LEU A 87 -3.91 2.03 12.80
C LEU A 87 -4.12 3.50 12.49
N THR A 88 -4.67 3.78 11.32
CA THR A 88 -5.13 5.13 10.96
C THR A 88 -6.56 5.30 11.44
N PRO A 89 -6.95 6.49 11.94
CA PRO A 89 -8.36 6.77 12.24
C PRO A 89 -9.25 6.42 11.04
N PRO A 90 -10.43 5.83 11.25
CA PRO A 90 -11.39 5.63 10.17
C PRO A 90 -11.82 7.00 9.62
N TYR A 91 -11.81 7.14 8.28
CA TYR A 91 -12.37 8.28 7.57
C TYR A 91 -13.89 8.15 7.45
#